data_AF-A0A0F7IEA0-F1
#
_entry.id   AF-A0A0F7IEA0-F1
#
_cell.length_a   1.000
_cell.length_b   1.000
_cell.length_c   1.000
_cell.angle_alpha   90.00
_cell.angle_beta   90.00
_cell.angle_gamma   90.00
#
_symmetry.space_group_name_H-M   'P 1'
#
loop_
_entity.id
_entity.type
_entity.pdbx_description
1 polymer ?
#
loop_
_entity_poly.entity_id
_entity_poly.type
_entity_poly.pdbx_seq_one_letter_code
_entity_poly.pdbx_strand_id
1 'polypeptide(L)'
;MKTKICRLFIKGNFSRSLEDAWSVLENVSELDINCDYFMTPGGFINIPWKFNSFSEAVEEAKRRAEELLRGIEIDANCITVGVDSYSSSSLRKPHVELVGVYDGDWHFTGKSYPTVGQERGLIRTSLESHFMELSDKVMVLGCHDLTIFNPRAKAAAKGWRRETIERFLSLAESFEPDVVLHHPHFTDSKFTWLAAWKNLEKLLPSVKHYASSSVYFREDGERSKFDDVLVFTKKGDVGDVVVNTAKVMSITQESNLYRFKTKSKSNYLATQPDCPSSPPADCRSPSDLKRSSARPS
;
A
#
# COMPACT_ATOMS: atom_id res chain seq x y z
N MET A 1 18.94 17.85 7.30
CA MET A 1 19.64 16.83 6.49
C MET A 1 18.56 16.03 5.79
N LYS A 2 18.64 15.90 4.48
CA LYS A 2 17.62 15.21 3.67
C LYS A 2 17.76 13.70 3.86
N THR A 3 16.67 13.03 4.23
CA THR A 3 16.65 11.57 4.44
C THR A 3 16.55 10.85 3.10
N LYS A 4 17.25 9.72 2.91
CA LYS A 4 17.14 8.99 1.62
C LYS A 4 15.74 8.43 1.38
N ILE A 5 15.17 7.67 2.33
CA ILE A 5 13.81 7.12 2.22
C ILE A 5 12.98 7.50 3.44
N CYS A 6 11.80 8.07 3.25
CA CYS A 6 10.75 8.15 4.26
C CYS A 6 9.63 7.17 3.92
N ARG A 7 9.33 6.25 4.83
CA ARG A 7 8.29 5.24 4.60
C ARG A 7 7.13 5.37 5.57
N LEU A 8 5.94 5.19 5.04
CA LEU A 8 4.71 5.21 5.81
C LEU A 8 4.37 3.82 6.36
N PHE A 9 4.18 3.75 7.68
CA PHE A 9 3.52 2.65 8.36
C PHE A 9 2.19 3.08 8.94
N ILE A 10 1.16 2.27 8.70
CA ILE A 10 -0.18 2.48 9.24
C ILE A 10 -0.44 1.39 10.28
N LYS A 11 -0.60 1.77 11.55
CA LYS A 11 -0.95 0.86 12.63
C LYS A 11 -2.45 0.74 12.75
N GLY A 12 -2.95 -0.49 12.81
CA GLY A 12 -4.37 -0.77 12.94
C GLY A 12 -5.06 -1.04 11.60
N ASN A 13 -6.35 -1.33 11.66
CA ASN A 13 -7.14 -1.65 10.48
C ASN A 13 -7.26 -0.39 9.60
N PHE A 14 -6.96 -0.52 8.30
CA PHE A 14 -6.94 0.57 7.34
C PHE A 14 -7.86 0.22 6.18
N SER A 15 -8.86 1.05 5.90
CA SER A 15 -9.92 0.72 4.92
C SER A 15 -9.43 0.74 3.48
N ARG A 16 -8.37 1.51 3.19
CA ARG A 16 -7.84 1.78 1.85
C ARG A 16 -8.83 2.51 0.94
N SER A 17 -9.85 3.14 1.53
CA SER A 17 -10.68 4.11 0.80
C SER A 17 -9.84 5.33 0.45
N LEU A 18 -10.23 6.05 -0.60
CA LEU A 18 -9.52 7.25 -1.02
C LEU A 18 -9.55 8.31 0.09
N GLU A 19 -10.66 8.42 0.81
CA GLU A 19 -10.87 9.37 1.90
C GLU A 19 -9.97 9.06 3.11
N ASP A 20 -9.87 7.80 3.51
CA ASP A 20 -8.99 7.39 4.61
C ASP A 20 -7.51 7.57 4.22
N ALA A 21 -7.13 7.22 2.99
CA ALA A 21 -5.78 7.43 2.47
C ALA A 21 -5.42 8.92 2.41
N TRP A 22 -6.35 9.77 1.95
CA TRP A 22 -6.16 11.21 1.92
C TRP A 22 -5.98 11.78 3.33
N SER A 23 -6.81 11.37 4.30
CA SER A 23 -6.65 11.81 5.70
C SER A 23 -5.31 11.39 6.29
N VAL A 24 -4.81 10.20 5.95
CA VAL A 24 -3.45 9.76 6.33
C VAL A 24 -2.40 10.71 5.75
N LEU A 25 -2.47 11.04 4.45
CA LEU A 25 -1.49 11.93 3.82
C LEU A 25 -1.61 13.39 4.27
N GLU A 26 -2.81 13.88 4.57
CA GLU A 26 -3.03 15.21 5.15
C GLU A 26 -2.26 15.33 6.47
N ASN A 27 -2.37 14.33 7.35
CA ASN A 27 -1.56 14.31 8.57
C ASN A 27 -0.05 14.29 8.25
N VAL A 28 0.38 13.44 7.31
CA VAL A 28 1.78 13.37 6.85
C VAL A 28 2.30 14.73 6.38
N SER A 29 1.50 15.53 5.66
CA SER A 29 1.89 16.85 5.18
C SER A 29 2.12 17.89 6.28
N GLU A 30 1.59 17.66 7.50
CA GLU A 30 1.89 18.51 8.66
C GLU A 30 3.28 18.24 9.27
N LEU A 31 3.96 17.18 8.83
CA LEU A 31 5.31 16.85 9.29
C LEU A 31 6.36 17.55 8.43
N ASP A 32 7.43 17.98 9.08
CA ASP A 32 8.65 18.46 8.41
C ASP A 32 9.45 17.28 7.84
N ILE A 33 8.89 16.65 6.81
CA ILE A 33 9.51 15.56 6.04
C ILE A 33 10.31 16.18 4.91
N ASN A 34 11.60 15.89 4.86
CA ASN A 34 12.46 16.22 3.72
C ASN A 34 13.23 14.96 3.30
N CYS A 35 12.87 14.39 2.15
CA CYS A 35 13.46 13.13 1.71
C CYS A 35 13.60 12.97 0.19
N ASP A 36 14.40 12.01 -0.27
CA ASP A 36 14.44 11.70 -1.71
C ASP A 36 13.21 10.87 -2.12
N TYR A 37 12.89 9.83 -1.35
CA TYR A 37 11.77 8.92 -1.64
C TYR A 37 10.77 8.86 -0.49
N PHE A 38 9.53 9.28 -0.73
CA PHE A 38 8.41 9.01 0.15
C PHE A 38 7.59 7.82 -0.35
N MET A 39 7.27 6.85 0.52
CA MET A 39 6.58 5.63 0.10
C MET A 39 5.38 5.23 0.96
N THR A 40 4.26 4.92 0.31
CA THR A 40 3.04 4.39 0.95
C THR A 40 2.96 2.86 0.89
N PRO A 41 2.16 2.19 1.73
CA PRO A 41 1.94 0.73 1.67
C PRO A 41 1.43 0.22 0.31
N GLY A 42 1.58 -1.07 0.04
CA GLY A 42 0.89 -1.72 -1.08
C GLY A 42 -0.63 -1.65 -0.89
N GLY A 43 -1.38 -1.40 -1.98
CA GLY A 43 -2.83 -1.20 -1.92
C GLY A 43 -3.25 -0.10 -0.96
N PHE A 44 -2.49 1.01 -0.92
CA PHE A 44 -2.80 2.18 -0.10
C PHE A 44 -4.16 2.79 -0.47
N ILE A 45 -4.49 2.78 -1.76
CA ILE A 45 -5.84 3.06 -2.26
C ILE A 45 -6.38 1.89 -3.08
N ASN A 46 -7.69 1.72 -3.04
CA ASN A 46 -8.41 0.83 -3.95
C ASN A 46 -9.09 1.61 -5.07
N ILE A 47 -8.99 1.11 -6.30
CA ILE A 47 -9.68 1.66 -7.47
C ILE A 47 -10.79 0.70 -7.95
N PRO A 48 -11.84 1.22 -8.62
CA PRO A 48 -12.93 0.39 -9.11
C PRO A 48 -12.44 -0.71 -10.05
N TRP A 49 -12.89 -1.93 -9.86
CA TRP A 49 -12.56 -3.04 -10.73
C TRP A 49 -13.33 -2.98 -12.07
N LYS A 50 -12.78 -2.28 -13.09
CA LYS A 50 -13.43 -2.13 -14.42
C LYS A 50 -12.43 -1.96 -15.58
N PHE A 51 -11.43 -2.85 -15.69
CA PHE A 51 -10.40 -2.73 -16.72
C PHE A 51 -10.32 -3.99 -17.57
N ASN A 52 -10.12 -3.82 -18.87
CA ASN A 52 -9.88 -4.88 -19.85
C ASN A 52 -8.40 -5.00 -20.24
N SER A 53 -7.57 -4.03 -19.87
CA SER A 53 -6.15 -3.99 -20.18
C SER A 53 -5.32 -3.40 -19.03
N PHE A 54 -4.00 -3.65 -19.06
CA PHE A 54 -3.06 -3.04 -18.12
C PHE A 54 -3.03 -1.51 -18.27
N SER A 55 -3.04 -1.00 -19.50
CA SER A 55 -3.04 0.45 -19.78
C SER A 55 -4.28 1.14 -19.20
N GLU A 56 -5.47 0.56 -19.32
CA GLU A 56 -6.69 1.10 -18.68
C GLU A 56 -6.56 1.15 -17.15
N ALA A 57 -6.00 0.11 -16.55
CA ALA A 57 -5.78 0.07 -15.11
C ALA A 57 -4.75 1.12 -14.65
N VAL A 58 -3.71 1.36 -15.44
CA VAL A 58 -2.69 2.39 -15.21
C VAL A 58 -3.30 3.79 -15.28
N GLU A 59 -4.10 4.09 -16.30
CA GLU A 59 -4.74 5.41 -16.44
C GLU A 59 -5.69 5.72 -15.27
N GLU A 60 -6.50 4.74 -14.83
CA GLU A 60 -7.35 4.93 -13.65
C GLU A 60 -6.51 5.05 -12.36
N ALA A 61 -5.45 4.25 -12.22
CA ALA A 61 -4.55 4.34 -11.07
C ALA A 61 -3.88 5.72 -10.99
N LYS A 62 -3.40 6.25 -12.13
CA LYS A 62 -2.84 7.60 -12.24
C LYS A 62 -3.84 8.65 -11.82
N ARG A 63 -5.04 8.64 -12.43
CA ARG A 63 -6.10 9.61 -12.10
C ARG A 63 -6.43 9.63 -10.61
N ARG A 64 -6.46 8.46 -9.98
CA ARG A 64 -6.76 8.29 -8.55
C ARG A 64 -5.61 8.71 -7.64
N ALA A 65 -4.37 8.46 -8.06
CA ALA A 65 -3.19 8.93 -7.34
C ALA A 65 -3.04 10.45 -7.42
N GLU A 66 -3.33 11.07 -8.58
CA GLU A 66 -3.40 12.53 -8.72
C GLU A 66 -4.52 13.14 -7.85
N GLU A 67 -5.70 12.51 -7.83
CA GLU A 67 -6.80 12.90 -6.95
C GLU A 67 -6.40 12.84 -5.47
N LEU A 68 -5.69 11.79 -5.06
CA LEU A 68 -5.18 11.57 -3.71
C LEU A 68 -4.15 12.63 -3.29
N LEU A 69 -3.24 13.01 -4.19
CA LEU A 69 -2.14 13.94 -3.90
C LEU A 69 -2.53 15.41 -4.08
N ARG A 70 -3.72 15.71 -4.63
CA ARG A 70 -4.16 17.09 -4.84
C ARG A 70 -4.28 17.86 -3.52
N GLY A 71 -3.46 18.90 -3.38
CA GLY A 71 -3.41 19.75 -2.18
C GLY A 71 -2.66 19.12 -1.01
N ILE A 72 -1.96 17.99 -1.22
CA ILE A 72 -1.06 17.38 -0.25
C ILE A 72 0.37 17.81 -0.61
N GLU A 73 1.05 18.48 0.31
CA GLU A 73 2.44 18.89 0.15
C GLU A 73 3.34 17.99 1.01
N ILE A 74 4.20 17.21 0.37
CA ILE A 74 5.25 16.42 1.02
C ILE A 74 6.56 16.80 0.33
N ASP A 75 7.54 17.29 1.08
CA ASP A 75 8.86 17.64 0.54
C ASP A 75 9.67 16.36 0.29
N ALA A 76 9.35 15.74 -0.86
CA ALA A 76 9.99 14.55 -1.39
C ALA A 76 10.27 14.73 -2.89
N ASN A 77 11.44 14.28 -3.35
CA ASN A 77 11.73 14.27 -4.80
C ASN A 77 10.85 13.28 -5.55
N CYS A 78 10.52 12.17 -4.90
CA CYS A 78 9.72 11.10 -5.47
C CYS A 78 8.70 10.58 -4.45
N ILE A 79 7.45 10.40 -4.90
CA ILE A 79 6.36 9.83 -4.12
C ILE A 79 5.91 8.53 -4.77
N THR A 80 5.77 7.47 -3.97
CA THR A 80 5.27 6.17 -4.45
C THR A 80 3.95 5.81 -3.78
N VAL A 81 2.97 5.39 -4.58
CA VAL A 81 1.60 5.11 -4.17
C VAL A 81 1.21 3.67 -4.53
N GLY A 82 0.91 2.83 -3.54
CA GLY A 82 0.35 1.51 -3.80
C GLY A 82 -1.13 1.58 -4.20
N VAL A 83 -1.51 0.93 -5.30
CA VAL A 83 -2.86 0.99 -5.87
C VAL A 83 -3.36 -0.41 -6.24
N ASP A 84 -4.51 -0.82 -5.68
CA ASP A 84 -5.10 -2.14 -5.93
C ASP A 84 -6.51 -2.04 -6.55
N SER A 85 -6.98 -3.09 -7.24
CA SER A 85 -8.31 -3.09 -7.88
C SER A 85 -9.20 -4.29 -7.59
N TYR A 86 -9.15 -4.87 -6.39
CA TYR A 86 -9.91 -6.09 -6.12
C TYR A 86 -11.43 -5.92 -6.25
N SER A 87 -12.07 -6.91 -6.88
CA SER A 87 -13.46 -7.21 -6.60
C SER A 87 -13.54 -7.98 -5.27
N SER A 88 -14.42 -7.57 -4.36
CA SER A 88 -14.62 -8.14 -3.01
C SER A 88 -14.97 -9.64 -2.96
N SER A 89 -14.98 -10.36 -4.10
CA SER A 89 -15.54 -11.71 -4.23
C SER A 89 -14.54 -12.79 -4.66
N SER A 90 -13.43 -12.47 -5.32
CA SER A 90 -12.46 -13.49 -5.76
C SER A 90 -11.15 -12.91 -6.30
N LEU A 91 -10.01 -13.44 -5.82
CA LEU A 91 -8.67 -13.18 -6.39
C LEU A 91 -8.44 -13.86 -7.76
N ARG A 92 -9.39 -14.67 -8.24
CA ARG A 92 -9.32 -15.28 -9.58
C ARG A 92 -9.91 -14.39 -10.67
N LYS A 93 -10.66 -13.36 -10.29
CA LYS A 93 -11.12 -12.34 -11.23
C LYS A 93 -9.94 -11.46 -11.62
N PRO A 94 -9.92 -10.91 -12.86
CA PRO A 94 -8.98 -9.89 -13.27
C PRO A 94 -8.75 -8.86 -12.16
N HIS A 95 -7.52 -8.50 -11.84
CA HIS A 95 -7.20 -7.43 -10.89
C HIS A 95 -5.76 -6.98 -11.10
N VAL A 96 -5.42 -5.83 -10.54
CA VAL A 96 -4.06 -5.29 -10.50
C VAL A 96 -3.64 -4.99 -9.07
N GLU A 97 -2.33 -5.09 -8.84
CA GLU A 97 -1.63 -4.58 -7.66
C GLU A 97 -0.49 -3.72 -8.22
N LEU A 98 -0.68 -2.42 -8.30
CA LEU A 98 0.24 -1.46 -8.92
C LEU A 98 0.98 -0.64 -7.87
N VAL A 99 2.12 -0.10 -8.30
CA VAL A 99 2.81 1.00 -7.61
C VAL A 99 2.98 2.12 -8.62
N GLY A 100 2.31 3.25 -8.37
CA GLY A 100 2.57 4.49 -9.08
C GLY A 100 3.78 5.18 -8.47
N VAL A 101 4.69 5.64 -9.31
CA VAL A 101 5.92 6.34 -8.92
C VAL A 101 5.89 7.71 -9.58
N TYR A 102 5.94 8.77 -8.78
CA TYR A 102 5.87 10.15 -9.25
C TYR A 102 7.17 10.88 -8.90
N ASP A 103 7.90 11.37 -9.89
CA ASP A 103 9.14 12.16 -9.75
C ASP A 103 9.07 13.51 -10.49
N GLY A 104 7.86 13.94 -10.85
CA GLY A 104 7.59 14.97 -11.85
C GLY A 104 6.78 14.40 -13.01
N ASP A 105 7.06 13.14 -13.37
CA ASP A 105 6.29 12.32 -14.29
C ASP A 105 5.78 11.05 -13.60
N TRP A 106 4.72 10.45 -14.13
CA TRP A 106 4.16 9.21 -13.60
C TRP A 106 4.75 7.98 -14.30
N HIS A 107 5.30 7.08 -13.51
CA HIS A 107 5.74 5.75 -13.90
C HIS A 107 4.93 4.69 -13.16
N PHE A 108 4.78 3.51 -13.75
CA PHE A 108 4.02 2.43 -13.13
C PHE A 108 4.75 1.11 -13.22
N THR A 109 4.78 0.44 -12.07
CA THR A 109 5.05 -0.99 -11.98
C THR A 109 3.92 -1.66 -11.20
N GLY A 110 4.06 -2.93 -10.91
CA GLY A 110 3.09 -3.67 -10.14
C GLY A 110 3.58 -5.07 -9.84
N LYS A 111 2.69 -5.90 -9.31
CA LYS A 111 3.03 -7.27 -8.98
C LYS A 111 3.27 -8.09 -10.23
N SER A 112 4.45 -8.68 -10.30
CA SER A 112 4.85 -9.59 -11.38
C SER A 112 4.92 -11.04 -10.92
N TYR A 113 5.11 -11.27 -9.61
CA TYR A 113 5.19 -12.59 -8.99
C TYR A 113 4.00 -12.90 -8.06
N PRO A 114 2.86 -13.35 -8.60
CA PRO A 114 1.65 -13.62 -7.81
C PRO A 114 1.79 -14.83 -6.88
N THR A 115 0.94 -14.84 -5.85
CA THR A 115 0.62 -16.08 -5.13
C THR A 115 -0.12 -17.07 -6.05
N VAL A 116 -0.17 -18.35 -5.68
CA VAL A 116 -0.89 -19.37 -6.47
C VAL A 116 -2.36 -19.01 -6.65
N GLY A 117 -2.98 -18.40 -5.63
CA GLY A 117 -4.40 -17.99 -5.70
C GLY A 117 -4.67 -16.85 -6.68
N GLN A 118 -3.66 -16.04 -7.00
CA GLN A 118 -3.76 -14.85 -7.86
C GLN A 118 -3.35 -15.09 -9.30
N GLU A 119 -2.66 -16.21 -9.58
CA GLU A 119 -2.04 -16.50 -10.88
C GLU A 119 -2.98 -16.34 -12.09
N ARG A 120 -4.27 -16.68 -11.94
CA ARG A 120 -5.28 -16.55 -13.00
C ARG A 120 -5.87 -15.15 -13.13
N GLY A 121 -5.94 -14.41 -12.02
CA GLY A 121 -6.64 -13.13 -11.96
C GLY A 121 -5.73 -11.93 -12.08
N LEU A 122 -4.46 -12.04 -11.68
CA LEU A 122 -3.56 -10.91 -11.68
C LEU A 122 -3.14 -10.53 -13.11
N ILE A 123 -3.46 -9.31 -13.51
CA ILE A 123 -2.86 -8.66 -14.68
C ILE A 123 -1.45 -8.24 -14.26
N ARG A 124 -0.47 -9.05 -14.64
CA ARG A 124 0.93 -8.88 -14.27
C ARG A 124 1.57 -7.76 -15.09
N THR A 125 2.44 -6.98 -14.45
CA THR A 125 3.32 -6.04 -15.13
C THR A 125 4.51 -6.75 -15.80
N SER A 126 5.25 -6.05 -16.65
CA SER A 126 6.56 -6.51 -17.16
C SER A 126 7.61 -6.48 -16.05
N LEU A 127 8.57 -7.41 -16.10
CA LEU A 127 9.65 -7.46 -15.09
C LEU A 127 10.54 -6.22 -15.18
N GLU A 128 10.72 -5.68 -16.38
CA GLU A 128 11.51 -4.49 -16.67
C GLU A 128 10.96 -3.25 -15.96
N SER A 129 9.64 -3.14 -15.80
CA SER A 129 9.01 -1.98 -15.15
C SER A 129 9.44 -1.78 -13.69
N HIS A 130 9.99 -2.81 -13.04
CA HIS A 130 10.48 -2.71 -11.67
C HIS A 130 11.78 -1.90 -11.54
N PHE A 131 12.48 -1.65 -12.64
CA PHE A 131 13.81 -1.02 -12.65
C PHE A 131 13.71 0.36 -13.29
N MET A 132 13.94 1.41 -12.48
CA MET A 132 13.73 2.80 -12.87
C MET A 132 15.01 3.62 -12.64
N GLU A 133 15.46 4.33 -13.67
CA GLU A 133 16.52 5.33 -13.56
C GLU A 133 15.89 6.66 -13.18
N LEU A 134 15.88 6.96 -11.89
CA LEU A 134 15.44 8.25 -11.33
C LEU A 134 16.69 9.09 -11.02
N SER A 135 16.72 9.83 -9.90
CA SER A 135 17.98 10.36 -9.35
C SER A 135 18.99 9.28 -8.99
N ASP A 136 18.50 8.06 -8.75
CA ASP A 136 19.26 6.86 -8.42
C ASP A 136 18.72 5.70 -9.27
N LYS A 137 19.46 4.59 -9.30
CA LYS A 137 18.92 3.32 -9.82
C LYS A 137 17.99 2.70 -8.80
N VAL A 138 16.69 2.78 -9.04
CA VAL A 138 15.64 2.34 -8.10
C VAL A 138 15.00 1.05 -8.58
N MET A 139 14.95 0.05 -7.69
CA MET A 139 14.13 -1.14 -7.88
C MET A 139 12.86 -1.04 -7.03
N VAL A 140 11.69 -1.00 -7.66
CA VAL A 140 10.39 -0.90 -6.98
C VAL A 140 9.70 -2.26 -7.00
N LEU A 141 9.32 -2.78 -5.83
CA LEU A 141 8.76 -4.12 -5.66
C LEU A 141 7.33 -4.03 -5.12
N GLY A 142 6.39 -4.71 -5.79
CA GLY A 142 5.10 -5.01 -5.21
C GLY A 142 5.20 -6.05 -4.09
N CYS A 143 4.10 -6.26 -3.38
CA CYS A 143 4.05 -7.02 -2.12
C CYS A 143 4.73 -8.40 -2.16
N HIS A 144 4.44 -9.26 -3.15
CA HIS A 144 5.06 -10.59 -3.20
C HIS A 144 6.32 -10.65 -4.07
N ASP A 145 6.69 -9.58 -4.76
CA ASP A 145 7.84 -9.62 -5.68
C ASP A 145 9.15 -9.79 -4.90
N LEU A 146 9.23 -9.29 -3.67
CA LEU A 146 10.37 -9.54 -2.78
C LEU A 146 10.60 -11.05 -2.52
N THR A 147 9.57 -11.89 -2.66
CA THR A 147 9.69 -13.35 -2.52
C THR A 147 10.61 -13.98 -3.58
N ILE A 148 10.84 -13.33 -4.72
CA ILE A 148 11.81 -13.76 -5.73
C ILE A 148 13.20 -13.96 -5.11
N PHE A 149 13.56 -13.12 -4.14
CA PHE A 149 14.82 -13.20 -3.42
C PHE A 149 14.83 -14.23 -2.30
N ASN A 150 13.71 -14.90 -1.99
CA ASN A 150 13.67 -15.88 -0.91
C ASN A 150 14.31 -17.21 -1.34
N PRO A 151 15.36 -17.72 -0.66
CA PRO A 151 16.03 -18.97 -1.05
C PRO A 151 15.07 -20.17 -1.12
N ARG A 152 14.05 -20.22 -0.25
CA ARG A 152 13.05 -21.29 -0.25
C ARG A 152 12.12 -21.21 -1.46
N ALA A 153 11.74 -19.99 -1.87
CA ALA A 153 10.92 -19.79 -3.06
C ALA A 153 11.69 -20.24 -4.32
N LYS A 154 12.98 -19.88 -4.42
CA LYS A 154 13.86 -20.33 -5.50
C LYS A 154 13.99 -21.85 -5.55
N ALA A 155 14.20 -22.50 -4.40
CA ALA A 155 14.34 -23.96 -4.33
C ALA A 155 13.05 -24.72 -4.72
N ALA A 156 11.88 -24.14 -4.42
CA ALA A 156 10.58 -24.76 -4.70
C ALA A 156 10.02 -24.44 -6.09
N ALA A 157 10.54 -23.41 -6.77
CA ALA A 157 9.98 -22.93 -8.04
C ALA A 157 10.18 -23.93 -9.19
N LYS A 158 9.15 -24.07 -10.03
CA LYS A 158 9.13 -24.88 -11.25
C LYS A 158 8.44 -24.14 -12.39
N GLY A 159 8.73 -24.53 -13.62
CA GLY A 159 8.12 -23.96 -14.83
C GLY A 159 8.24 -22.43 -14.89
N TRP A 160 7.17 -21.75 -15.28
CA TRP A 160 7.14 -20.29 -15.47
C TRP A 160 7.61 -19.50 -14.23
N ARG A 161 7.36 -19.99 -13.01
CA ARG A 161 7.81 -19.33 -11.77
C ARG A 161 9.33 -19.33 -11.65
N ARG A 162 9.98 -20.43 -12.05
CA ARG A 162 11.44 -20.55 -12.04
C ARG A 162 12.03 -19.59 -13.08
N GLU A 163 11.49 -19.59 -14.29
CA GLU A 163 11.90 -18.68 -15.37
C GLU A 163 11.74 -17.22 -14.96
N THR A 164 10.63 -16.87 -14.29
CA THR A 164 10.39 -15.52 -13.77
C THR A 164 11.44 -15.14 -12.72
N ILE A 165 11.75 -16.03 -11.78
CA ILE A 165 12.80 -15.78 -10.77
C ILE A 165 14.16 -15.59 -11.45
N GLU A 166 14.55 -16.49 -12.35
CA GLU A 166 15.85 -16.43 -13.03
C GLU A 166 15.99 -15.15 -13.85
N ARG A 167 14.96 -14.78 -14.62
CA ARG A 167 14.95 -13.54 -15.41
C ARG A 167 14.97 -12.29 -14.52
N PHE A 168 14.17 -12.24 -13.47
CA PHE A 168 14.13 -11.08 -12.57
C PHE A 168 15.47 -10.88 -11.86
N LEU A 169 16.10 -11.96 -11.38
CA LEU A 169 17.41 -11.88 -10.76
C LEU A 169 18.48 -11.41 -11.76
N SER A 170 18.45 -11.90 -12.99
CA SER A 170 19.36 -11.45 -14.05
C SER A 170 19.20 -9.96 -14.37
N LEU A 171 17.95 -9.46 -14.42
CA LEU A 171 17.67 -8.04 -14.60
C LEU A 171 18.18 -7.22 -13.42
N ALA A 172 17.94 -7.66 -12.19
CA ALA A 172 18.38 -6.96 -10.99
C ALA A 172 19.91 -6.91 -10.86
N GLU A 173 20.60 -8.01 -11.17
CA GLU A 173 22.06 -8.09 -11.20
C GLU A 173 22.65 -7.17 -12.27
N SER A 174 22.02 -7.08 -13.45
CA SER A 174 22.49 -6.21 -14.53
C SER A 174 22.19 -4.73 -14.27
N PHE A 175 21.06 -4.45 -13.64
CA PHE A 175 20.63 -3.09 -13.33
C PHE A 175 21.49 -2.48 -12.21
N GLU A 176 21.89 -3.28 -11.22
CA GLU A 176 22.66 -2.86 -10.04
C GLU A 176 21.96 -1.72 -9.26
N PRO A 177 20.78 -1.96 -8.68
CA PRO A 177 20.04 -0.90 -7.99
C PRO A 177 20.81 -0.39 -6.76
N ASP A 178 20.72 0.92 -6.52
CA ASP A 178 21.20 1.59 -5.31
C ASP A 178 20.13 1.58 -4.20
N VAL A 179 18.87 1.70 -4.61
CA VAL A 179 17.69 1.86 -3.75
C VAL A 179 16.65 0.80 -4.08
N VAL A 180 16.06 0.18 -3.04
CA VAL A 180 14.94 -0.76 -3.19
C VAL A 180 13.73 -0.33 -2.37
N LEU A 181 12.61 -0.11 -3.06
CA LEU A 181 11.33 0.31 -2.45
C LEU A 181 10.34 -0.86 -2.51
N HIS A 182 9.93 -1.39 -1.36
CA HIS A 182 9.00 -2.52 -1.28
C HIS A 182 7.64 -2.11 -0.72
N HIS A 183 6.56 -2.49 -1.40
CA HIS A 183 5.18 -2.11 -1.09
C HIS A 183 4.32 -3.32 -0.67
N PRO A 184 4.56 -3.93 0.51
CA PRO A 184 3.68 -4.95 1.05
C PRO A 184 2.40 -4.32 1.62
N HIS A 185 1.28 -5.03 1.45
CA HIS A 185 0.00 -4.65 2.06
C HIS A 185 0.05 -4.68 3.58
N PHE A 186 0.52 -5.82 4.11
CA PHE A 186 0.59 -6.06 5.55
C PHE A 186 1.93 -6.67 5.92
N THR A 187 2.48 -6.20 7.04
CA THR A 187 3.68 -6.77 7.65
C THR A 187 3.50 -6.78 9.16
N ASP A 188 2.98 -7.88 9.69
CA ASP A 188 2.67 -8.08 11.12
C ASP A 188 3.81 -8.78 11.90
N SER A 189 4.87 -9.17 11.20
CA SER A 189 5.99 -9.91 11.78
C SER A 189 7.33 -9.54 11.13
N LYS A 190 8.37 -9.42 11.95
CA LYS A 190 9.75 -9.19 11.47
C LYS A 190 10.25 -10.34 10.59
N PHE A 191 9.69 -11.54 10.73
CA PHE A 191 10.12 -12.73 10.01
C PHE A 191 9.50 -12.88 8.62
N THR A 192 8.45 -12.12 8.30
CA THR A 192 7.72 -12.24 7.02
C THR A 192 8.66 -12.03 5.83
N TRP A 193 9.51 -11.01 5.90
CA TRP A 193 10.39 -10.61 4.78
C TRP A 193 11.88 -10.81 5.05
N LEU A 194 12.26 -11.17 6.29
CA LEU A 194 13.67 -11.23 6.72
C LEU A 194 14.56 -12.07 5.83
N ALA A 195 14.10 -13.27 5.44
CA ALA A 195 14.90 -14.17 4.61
C ALA A 195 15.11 -13.63 3.19
N ALA A 196 14.12 -12.92 2.66
CA ALA A 196 14.20 -12.32 1.33
C ALA A 196 15.13 -11.10 1.34
N TRP A 197 14.99 -10.20 2.33
CA TRP A 197 15.90 -9.05 2.48
C TRP A 197 17.36 -9.48 2.64
N LYS A 198 17.64 -10.41 3.55
CA LYS A 198 19.01 -10.91 3.76
C LYS A 198 19.64 -11.49 2.50
N ASN A 199 18.85 -12.20 1.69
CA ASN A 199 19.35 -12.78 0.46
C ASN A 199 19.45 -11.76 -0.69
N LEU A 200 18.55 -10.78 -0.75
CA LEU A 200 18.67 -9.63 -1.66
C LEU A 200 19.98 -8.89 -1.40
N GLU A 201 20.29 -8.57 -0.15
CA GLU A 201 21.55 -7.90 0.21
C GLU A 201 22.80 -8.69 -0.19
N LYS A 202 22.73 -10.02 -0.12
CA LYS A 202 23.82 -10.89 -0.54
C LYS A 202 23.99 -10.90 -2.06
N LEU A 203 22.89 -10.92 -2.80
CA LEU A 203 22.89 -11.02 -4.27
C LEU A 203 23.18 -9.68 -4.94
N LEU A 204 22.72 -8.57 -4.34
CA LEU A 204 22.82 -7.22 -4.89
C LEU A 204 23.62 -6.33 -3.92
N PRO A 205 24.96 -6.46 -3.87
CA PRO A 205 25.80 -5.67 -2.98
C PRO A 205 25.78 -4.16 -3.32
N SER A 206 25.31 -3.78 -4.51
CA SER A 206 25.08 -2.39 -4.91
C SER A 206 24.01 -1.68 -4.06
N VAL A 207 23.09 -2.43 -3.45
CA VAL A 207 21.95 -1.87 -2.70
C VAL A 207 22.43 -1.26 -1.39
N LYS A 208 22.40 0.08 -1.35
CA LYS A 208 22.77 0.91 -0.20
C LYS A 208 21.59 1.16 0.73
N HIS A 209 20.40 1.35 0.15
CA HIS A 209 19.19 1.68 0.90
C HIS A 209 18.05 0.76 0.49
N TYR A 210 17.28 0.28 1.47
CA TYR A 210 15.99 -0.32 1.18
C TYR A 210 15.00 -0.08 2.29
N ALA A 211 13.71 -0.15 1.94
CA ALA A 211 12.63 -0.04 2.90
C ALA A 211 11.40 -0.83 2.44
N SER A 212 10.67 -1.40 3.40
CA SER A 212 9.26 -1.76 3.22
C SER A 212 8.37 -0.73 3.90
N SER A 213 7.38 -0.17 3.21
CA SER A 213 6.19 0.45 3.83
C SER A 213 5.17 -0.63 4.20
N SER A 214 4.22 -0.39 5.11
CA SER A 214 3.17 -1.40 5.34
C SER A 214 2.02 -0.95 6.22
N VAL A 215 0.92 -1.70 6.18
CA VAL A 215 -0.05 -1.72 7.27
C VAL A 215 0.40 -2.74 8.32
N TYR A 216 0.57 -2.30 9.57
CA TYR A 216 0.83 -3.16 10.71
C TYR A 216 -0.51 -3.47 11.40
N PHE A 217 -1.12 -4.58 10.99
CA PHE A 217 -2.39 -5.05 11.52
C PHE A 217 -2.54 -6.55 11.35
N ARG A 218 -3.12 -7.20 12.36
CA ARG A 218 -3.58 -8.58 12.33
C ARG A 218 -4.75 -8.70 13.29
N GLU A 219 -5.80 -9.39 12.87
CA GLU A 219 -7.01 -9.61 13.68
C GLU A 219 -6.72 -10.44 14.95
N ASP A 220 -5.90 -11.50 14.83
CA ASP A 220 -5.51 -12.36 15.96
C ASP A 220 -4.46 -11.75 16.91
N GLY A 221 -4.12 -10.47 16.74
CA GLY A 221 -3.14 -9.78 17.57
C GLY A 221 -1.69 -9.82 17.05
N GLU A 222 -0.75 -9.40 17.88
CA GLU A 222 0.64 -9.16 17.49
C GLU A 222 1.46 -10.45 17.34
N ARG A 223 2.20 -10.60 16.21
CA ARG A 223 3.19 -11.69 16.02
C ARG A 223 4.62 -11.29 16.32
N SER A 224 4.95 -10.01 16.17
CA SER A 224 6.26 -9.46 16.50
C SER A 224 6.06 -8.00 16.83
N LYS A 225 6.87 -7.47 17.76
CA LYS A 225 6.81 -6.06 18.14
C LYS A 225 6.86 -5.14 16.93
N PHE A 226 6.07 -4.08 16.97
CA PHE A 226 6.06 -3.10 15.89
C PHE A 226 7.45 -2.51 15.64
N ASP A 227 8.20 -2.17 16.69
CA ASP A 227 9.56 -1.63 16.57
C ASP A 227 10.53 -2.64 15.93
N ASP A 228 10.34 -3.94 16.20
CA ASP A 228 11.07 -5.01 15.52
C ASP A 228 10.74 -5.02 14.02
N VAL A 229 9.47 -4.90 13.64
CA VAL A 229 9.07 -4.81 12.22
C VAL A 229 9.74 -3.62 11.55
N LEU A 230 9.76 -2.45 12.20
CA LEU A 230 10.45 -1.27 11.66
C LEU A 230 11.94 -1.56 11.44
N VAL A 231 12.65 -2.06 12.45
CA VAL A 231 14.11 -2.30 12.35
C VAL A 231 14.45 -3.31 11.25
N PHE A 232 13.73 -4.44 11.17
CA PHE A 232 14.09 -5.55 10.29
C PHE A 232 13.61 -5.42 8.83
N THR A 233 12.93 -4.33 8.48
CA THR A 233 12.40 -4.09 7.13
C THR A 233 13.02 -2.87 6.44
N LYS A 234 14.17 -2.39 6.94
CA LYS A 234 14.94 -1.30 6.34
C LYS A 234 16.45 -1.53 6.37
N LYS A 235 17.18 -0.78 5.54
CA LYS A 235 18.64 -0.63 5.54
C LYS A 235 19.01 0.76 5.05
N GLY A 236 20.09 1.30 5.62
CA GLY A 236 20.63 2.61 5.25
C GLY A 236 19.83 3.75 5.90
N ASP A 237 19.91 4.91 5.27
CA ASP A 237 19.22 6.13 5.71
C ASP A 237 17.71 6.07 5.44
N VAL A 238 16.92 5.73 6.46
CA VAL A 238 15.47 5.52 6.34
C VAL A 238 14.73 6.07 7.56
N GLY A 239 13.85 7.04 7.30
CA GLY A 239 12.91 7.63 8.24
C GLY A 239 11.58 6.87 8.29
N ASP A 240 11.04 6.69 9.49
CA ASP A 240 9.76 6.03 9.73
C ASP A 240 8.66 7.07 10.02
N VAL A 241 7.64 7.12 9.18
CA VAL A 241 6.41 7.90 9.39
C VAL A 241 5.32 6.96 9.85
N VAL A 242 4.83 7.11 11.08
CA VAL A 242 3.89 6.15 11.68
C VAL A 242 2.55 6.82 12.00
N VAL A 243 1.49 6.34 11.36
CA VAL A 243 0.11 6.78 11.57
C VAL A 243 -0.69 5.67 12.27
N ASN A 244 -1.55 6.01 13.22
CA ASN A 244 -2.39 5.05 13.96
C ASN A 244 -3.87 5.26 13.61
N THR A 245 -4.57 4.19 13.22
CA THR A 245 -5.98 4.25 12.78
C THR A 245 -6.99 4.17 13.94
N ALA A 246 -6.55 3.88 15.17
CA ALA A 246 -7.40 3.99 16.35
C ALA A 246 -7.59 5.49 16.76
N LYS A 247 -8.81 6.03 16.58
CA LYS A 247 -9.18 7.47 16.73
C LYS A 247 -9.03 8.11 18.14
N VAL A 248 -8.59 9.39 18.17
CA VAL A 248 -8.74 10.53 19.14
C VAL A 248 -8.18 10.47 20.60
N MET A 249 -7.27 11.42 20.91
CA MET A 249 -6.81 12.07 22.18
C MET A 249 -6.04 11.33 23.31
N SER A 250 -4.76 11.69 23.50
CA SER A 250 -4.13 12.33 24.70
C SER A 250 -2.59 12.16 24.74
N ILE A 251 -1.88 13.10 25.38
CA ILE A 251 -0.43 13.40 25.25
C ILE A 251 0.39 12.80 26.41
N THR A 252 1.51 12.13 26.12
CA THR A 252 2.81 12.25 26.87
C THR A 252 3.98 11.79 25.97
N GLN A 253 5.16 12.39 26.18
CA GLN A 253 6.27 12.54 25.22
C GLN A 253 7.35 11.47 25.46
N GLU A 254 7.97 10.91 24.40
CA GLU A 254 9.41 10.54 24.40
C GLU A 254 9.98 10.20 23.00
N SER A 255 11.18 10.75 22.78
CA SER A 255 12.25 10.68 21.75
C SER A 255 12.15 9.92 20.40
N ASN A 256 12.65 10.60 19.36
CA ASN A 256 13.19 10.14 18.05
C ASN A 256 12.30 9.31 17.11
N LEU A 257 10.98 9.37 17.29
CA LEU A 257 10.00 8.86 16.35
C LEU A 257 9.09 10.02 15.94
N TYR A 258 8.85 10.23 14.64
CA TYR A 258 7.77 11.12 14.19
C TYR A 258 6.43 10.41 14.45
N ARG A 259 5.99 10.44 15.71
CA ARG A 259 4.67 9.97 16.14
C ARG A 259 3.70 11.15 16.08
N PHE A 260 2.63 10.98 15.33
CA PHE A 260 1.48 11.86 15.43
C PHE A 260 0.90 11.83 16.83
N LYS A 261 0.74 13.02 17.42
CA LYS A 261 -0.27 13.25 18.46
C LYS A 261 -1.42 14.03 17.85
N THR A 262 -2.61 13.50 17.99
CA THR A 262 -3.86 14.07 17.46
C THR A 262 -4.11 15.47 18.05
N LYS A 263 -4.26 16.49 17.20
CA LYS A 263 -4.86 17.78 17.58
C LYS A 263 -6.39 17.63 17.62
N SER A 264 -7.03 18.14 18.67
CA SER A 264 -8.48 18.35 18.68
C SER A 264 -8.82 19.64 17.93
N LYS A 265 -9.64 19.56 16.87
CA LYS A 265 -10.30 20.74 16.30
C LYS A 265 -11.43 21.18 17.25
N SER A 266 -11.36 22.41 17.77
CA SER A 266 -12.48 23.07 18.43
C SER A 266 -13.26 23.93 17.42
N ASN A 267 -14.59 23.77 17.44
CA ASN A 267 -15.65 24.70 17.06
C ASN A 267 -15.66 25.28 15.63
N TYR A 268 -16.47 24.64 14.77
CA TYR A 268 -17.32 25.35 13.80
C TYR A 268 -18.77 25.18 14.25
N LEU A 269 -19.35 26.24 14.81
CA LEU A 269 -20.80 26.40 14.94
C LEU A 269 -21.31 26.86 13.57
N ALA A 270 -22.03 25.99 12.87
CA ALA A 270 -22.87 26.38 11.74
C ALA A 270 -24.31 26.52 12.23
N THR A 271 -24.81 27.75 12.18
CA THR A 271 -26.22 28.11 12.38
C THR A 271 -27.10 27.40 11.36
N GLN A 272 -28.09 26.65 11.81
CA GLN A 272 -29.19 26.16 10.96
C GLN A 272 -30.28 27.24 10.86
N PRO A 273 -30.85 27.49 9.68
CA PRO A 273 -32.13 28.19 9.58
C PRO A 273 -33.30 27.22 9.74
N ASP A 274 -34.27 27.68 10.52
CA ASP A 274 -35.54 27.05 10.86
C ASP A 274 -36.38 26.68 9.62
N CYS A 275 -37.10 25.56 9.71
CA CYS A 275 -38.33 25.35 8.94
C CYS A 275 -39.37 24.58 9.79
N PRO A 276 -40.68 24.87 9.66
CA PRO A 276 -41.64 24.70 10.75
C PRO A 276 -42.49 23.41 10.67
N SER A 277 -42.70 22.86 11.87
CA SER A 277 -43.87 22.18 12.44
C SER A 277 -44.98 21.52 11.57
N SER A 278 -44.96 20.18 11.56
CA SER A 278 -46.02 19.24 12.05
C SER A 278 -47.32 18.98 11.21
N PRO A 279 -48.14 17.93 11.50
CA PRO A 279 -48.44 16.79 10.62
C PRO A 279 -49.99 16.59 10.44
N PRO A 280 -50.61 15.44 10.03
CA PRO A 280 -50.70 14.20 10.85
C PRO A 280 -50.94 12.83 10.13
N ALA A 281 -50.83 11.74 10.93
CA ALA A 281 -51.55 10.44 10.91
C ALA A 281 -51.48 9.56 9.62
N ASP A 282 -51.38 8.23 9.66
CA ASP A 282 -52.16 7.32 10.49
C ASP A 282 -51.51 5.91 10.58
N CYS A 283 -51.85 5.21 11.66
CA CYS A 283 -51.38 3.88 12.04
C CYS A 283 -52.04 2.78 11.20
N ARG A 284 -51.31 1.68 10.93
CA ARG A 284 -51.76 0.30 11.20
C ARG A 284 -50.64 -0.72 10.96
N SER A 285 -50.62 -1.68 11.88
CA SER A 285 -49.68 -2.78 12.07
C SER A 285 -50.17 -4.06 11.36
N PRO A 286 -49.44 -5.19 11.45
CA PRO A 286 -49.36 -6.23 10.42
C PRO A 286 -50.32 -7.41 10.65
N SER A 287 -50.72 -8.07 9.56
CA SER A 287 -50.94 -9.53 9.53
C SER A 287 -51.20 -10.03 8.10
N ASP A 288 -50.90 -11.31 7.91
CA ASP A 288 -51.51 -12.25 6.96
C ASP A 288 -50.98 -12.29 5.51
N LEU A 289 -50.82 -13.44 4.85
CA LEU A 289 -50.77 -14.86 5.18
C LEU A 289 -50.41 -15.56 3.84
N LYS A 290 -49.54 -16.58 3.92
CA LYS A 290 -49.57 -17.84 3.14
C LYS A 290 -49.54 -17.87 1.59
N ARG A 291 -48.61 -18.74 1.14
CA ARG A 291 -48.74 -19.79 0.09
C ARG A 291 -48.83 -19.27 -1.36
N SER A 292 -48.36 -19.94 -2.42
CA SER A 292 -48.00 -21.35 -2.65
C SER A 292 -47.13 -21.49 -3.92
N SER A 293 -46.30 -22.54 -3.94
CA SER A 293 -46.03 -23.48 -5.05
C SER A 293 -45.91 -22.99 -6.50
N ALA A 294 -44.80 -23.35 -7.16
CA ALA A 294 -44.73 -24.49 -8.11
C ALA A 294 -43.66 -24.26 -9.20
N ARG A 295 -42.67 -25.15 -9.26
CA ARG A 295 -42.07 -25.67 -10.51
C ARG A 295 -43.11 -26.59 -11.17
N PRO A 296 -43.14 -26.84 -12.50
CA PRO A 296 -42.04 -27.33 -13.36
C PRO A 296 -41.97 -26.57 -14.71
N SER A 297 -41.02 -26.78 -15.63
CA SER A 297 -40.21 -27.93 -16.05
C SER A 297 -38.87 -27.48 -16.60
#